data_AF-S6HSI9-F1
#
_entry.id   AF-S6HSI9-F1
#
_cell.length_a   1.000
_cell.length_b   1.000
_cell.length_c   1.000
_cell.angle_alpha   90.00
_cell.angle_beta   90.00
_cell.angle_gamma   90.00
#
_symmetry.space_group_name_H-M   'P 1'
#
loop_
_entity.id
_entity.type
_entity.pdbx_description
1 polymer ?
#
loop_
_entity_poly.entity_id
_entity_poly.type
_entity_poly.pdbx_seq_one_letter_code
_entity_poly.pdbx_strand_id
1 'polypeptide(L)'
;MLEIARSNPSDASELAFGFAHNSLNMELLDVSDRPNIRYSATGELVSSETSRYFAEIRSAMQKERAGLYQSELEKGTPPSEILEKIFDFNDTMPTRFLEMAGW
;
A
#
# COMPACT_ATOMS: atom_id res chain seq x y z
N MET A 1 -10.98 11.72 2.14
CA MET A 1 -11.21 10.26 2.11
C MET A 1 -11.69 9.73 3.47
N LEU A 2 -10.92 9.92 4.55
CA LEU A 2 -11.35 9.52 5.91
C LEU A 2 -12.65 10.19 6.36
N GLU A 3 -12.86 11.46 6.02
CA GLU A 3 -14.12 12.17 6.33
C GLU A 3 -15.35 11.56 5.62
N ILE A 4 -15.17 11.06 4.39
CA ILE A 4 -16.22 10.36 3.63
C ILE A 4 -16.48 8.98 4.27
N ALA A 5 -15.42 8.23 4.59
CA ALA A 5 -15.52 6.94 5.27
C ALA A 5 -16.24 7.04 6.64
N ARG A 6 -16.02 8.13 7.39
CA ARG A 6 -16.72 8.36 8.66
C ARG A 6 -18.22 8.66 8.48
N SER A 7 -18.63 9.17 7.32
CA SER A 7 -20.02 9.50 7.03
C SER A 7 -20.85 8.34 6.49
N ASN A 8 -20.21 7.31 5.92
CA ASN A 8 -20.86 6.13 5.35
C ASN A 8 -20.09 4.84 5.67
N PRO A 9 -20.63 3.97 6.55
CA PRO A 9 -19.98 2.71 6.93
C PRO A 9 -19.74 1.72 5.77
N SER A 10 -20.58 1.75 4.72
CA SER A 10 -20.38 0.90 3.54
C SER A 10 -19.12 1.31 2.77
N ASP A 11 -18.95 2.62 2.56
CA ASP A 11 -17.78 3.16 1.86
C ASP A 11 -16.50 2.90 2.68
N ALA A 12 -16.57 3.03 4.01
CA ALA A 12 -15.45 2.69 4.88
C ALA A 12 -15.04 1.22 4.80
N SER A 13 -16.01 0.31 4.73
CA SER A 13 -15.76 -1.13 4.59
C SER A 13 -15.09 -1.47 3.27
N GLU A 14 -15.61 -0.93 2.15
CA GLU A 14 -15.03 -1.13 0.83
C GLU A 14 -13.60 -0.57 0.76
N LEU A 15 -13.38 0.63 1.30
CA LEU A 15 -12.06 1.25 1.36
C LEU A 15 -11.10 0.45 2.24
N ALA A 16 -11.51 0.03 3.44
CA ALA A 16 -10.68 -0.75 4.34
C ALA A 16 -10.24 -2.08 3.68
N PHE A 17 -11.17 -2.79 3.06
CA PHE A 17 -10.87 -4.02 2.32
C PHE A 17 -9.95 -3.76 1.12
N GLY A 18 -10.27 -2.73 0.32
CA GLY A 18 -9.50 -2.36 -0.87
C GLY A 18 -8.06 -1.98 -0.52
N PHE A 19 -7.88 -1.16 0.53
CA PHE A 19 -6.54 -0.82 1.00
C PHE A 19 -5.83 -2.02 1.60
N ALA A 20 -6.51 -2.88 2.37
CA ALA A 20 -5.89 -4.05 2.96
C ALA A 20 -5.35 -5.02 1.90
N HIS A 21 -6.10 -5.27 0.82
CA HIS A 21 -5.85 -6.37 -0.11
C HIS A 21 -5.35 -5.97 -1.51
N ASN A 22 -5.68 -4.77 -1.99
CA ASN A 22 -5.61 -4.44 -3.41
C ASN A 22 -4.82 -3.16 -3.71
N SER A 23 -4.05 -2.61 -2.76
CA SER A 23 -3.45 -1.28 -2.92
C SER A 23 -1.91 -1.26 -2.99
N LEU A 24 -1.23 -2.39 -2.77
CA LEU A 24 0.23 -2.54 -2.91
C LEU A 24 0.57 -3.46 -4.08
N ASN A 25 0.24 -3.03 -5.30
CA ASN A 25 0.22 -3.93 -6.44
C ASN A 25 1.48 -3.87 -7.30
N MET A 26 1.97 -2.67 -7.62
CA MET A 26 2.99 -2.50 -8.66
C MET A 26 3.94 -1.32 -8.38
N GLU A 27 5.13 -1.42 -8.96
CA GLU A 27 6.11 -0.34 -9.02
C GLU A 27 5.54 0.79 -9.91
N LEU A 28 5.71 2.04 -9.49
CA LEU A 28 5.44 3.20 -10.33
C LEU A 28 6.68 3.50 -11.18
N LEU A 29 6.60 3.13 -12.46
CA LEU A 29 7.73 3.17 -13.39
C LEU A 29 7.59 4.28 -14.43
N ASP A 30 8.67 5.02 -14.66
CA ASP A 30 8.86 5.88 -15.81
C ASP A 30 9.45 5.05 -16.97
N VAL A 31 8.69 5.00 -18.07
CA VAL A 31 9.01 4.23 -19.27
C VAL A 31 9.25 5.12 -20.49
N SER A 32 9.45 6.42 -20.29
CA SER A 32 9.64 7.41 -21.35
C SER A 32 10.99 7.28 -22.09
N ASP A 33 12.04 6.79 -21.41
CA ASP A 33 13.39 6.61 -21.96
C ASP A 33 13.77 5.12 -22.09
N ARG A 34 13.14 4.37 -23.00
CA ARG A 34 13.46 2.94 -23.19
C ARG A 34 14.83 2.77 -23.87
N PRO A 35 15.71 1.85 -23.40
CA PRO A 35 15.44 0.78 -22.42
C PRO A 35 15.70 1.15 -20.94
N ASN A 36 16.06 2.39 -20.62
CA ASN A 36 16.40 2.87 -19.28
C ASN A 36 15.13 3.12 -18.43
N ILE A 37 14.46 2.06 -18.00
CA ILE A 37 13.29 2.17 -17.11
C ILE A 37 13.72 2.64 -15.72
N ARG A 38 12.97 3.58 -15.13
CA ARG A 38 13.27 4.18 -13.83
C ARG A 38 12.07 4.12 -12.90
N TYR A 39 12.30 4.19 -11.60
CA TYR A 39 11.23 4.51 -10.64
C TYR A 39 10.83 5.98 -10.78
N SER A 40 9.54 6.25 -10.96
CA SER A 40 9.07 7.60 -11.29
C SER A 40 9.39 8.63 -10.21
N ALA A 41 9.39 8.24 -8.94
CA ALA A 41 9.62 9.16 -7.83
C ALA A 41 11.11 9.54 -7.65
N THR A 42 12.03 8.60 -7.88
CA THR A 42 13.45 8.77 -7.53
C THR A 42 14.37 8.89 -8.74
N GLY A 43 13.92 8.47 -9.93
CA GLY A 43 14.76 8.35 -11.12
C GLY A 43 15.79 7.21 -11.06
N GLU A 44 15.80 6.41 -9.99
CA GLU A 44 16.65 5.22 -9.85
C GLU A 44 16.34 4.24 -10.99
N LEU A 45 17.40 3.68 -11.61
CA LEU A 45 17.23 2.66 -12.65
C LEU A 45 16.64 1.38 -12.06
N VAL A 46 15.69 0.80 -12.78
CA VAL A 46 15.18 -0.53 -12.47
C VAL A 46 16.27 -1.56 -12.78
N SER A 47 16.58 -2.39 -11.80
CA SER A 47 17.52 -3.51 -11.91
C SER A 47 16.93 -4.77 -11.27
N SER A 48 17.56 -5.92 -11.48
CA SER A 48 17.16 -7.15 -10.80
C SER A 48 17.22 -7.04 -9.27
N GLU A 49 18.14 -6.23 -8.75
CA GLU A 49 18.28 -5.99 -7.32
C GLU A 49 17.12 -5.16 -6.77
N THR A 50 16.79 -4.04 -7.42
CA THR A 50 15.72 -3.13 -6.95
C THR A 50 14.34 -3.79 -7.07
N SER A 51 14.08 -4.50 -8.17
CA SER A 51 12.82 -5.24 -8.33
C SER A 51 12.68 -6.38 -7.32
N ARG A 52 13.78 -7.06 -6.95
CA ARG A 52 13.75 -8.07 -5.88
C ARG A 52 13.45 -7.43 -4.53
N TYR A 53 14.12 -6.32 -4.19
CA TYR A 53 13.84 -5.57 -2.98
C TYR A 53 12.35 -5.18 -2.90
N PHE A 54 11.81 -4.59 -3.97
CA PHE A 54 10.40 -4.21 -4.01
C PHE A 54 9.47 -5.42 -3.81
N ALA A 55 9.73 -6.53 -4.50
CA ALA A 55 8.90 -7.73 -4.41
C ALA A 55 8.90 -8.34 -2.99
N GLU A 56 10.06 -8.39 -2.33
CA GLU A 56 10.21 -8.91 -0.96
C GLU A 56 9.44 -8.03 0.04
N ILE A 57 9.66 -6.71 0.00
CA ILE A 57 8.98 -5.77 0.91
C ILE A 57 7.47 -5.78 0.64
N ARG A 58 7.05 -5.74 -0.63
CA ARG A 58 5.62 -5.80 -1.01
C ARG A 58 4.94 -7.03 -0.43
N SER A 59 5.58 -8.20 -0.54
CA SER A 59 5.02 -9.45 -0.03
C SER A 59 4.86 -9.43 1.49
N ALA A 60 5.88 -8.95 2.22
CA ALA A 60 5.84 -8.82 3.67
C ALA A 60 4.74 -7.83 4.12
N MET A 61 4.74 -6.63 3.57
CA MET A 61 3.79 -5.57 3.94
C MET A 61 2.35 -5.95 3.60
N GLN A 62 2.13 -6.60 2.45
CA GLN A 62 0.80 -7.08 2.06
C GLN A 62 0.26 -8.15 3.03
N LYS A 63 1.14 -9.03 3.53
CA LYS A 63 0.77 -10.04 4.52
C LYS A 63 0.43 -9.40 5.86
N GLU A 64 1.25 -8.48 6.35
CA GLU A 64 1.03 -7.78 7.62
C GLU A 64 -0.25 -6.96 7.60
N ARG A 65 -0.50 -6.21 6.52
CA ARG A 65 -1.70 -5.39 6.38
C ARG A 65 -2.99 -6.22 6.30
N ALA A 66 -2.97 -7.34 5.58
CA ALA A 66 -4.10 -8.27 5.55
C ALA A 66 -4.35 -8.89 6.93
N GLY A 67 -3.30 -9.19 7.67
CA GLY A 67 -3.39 -9.67 9.06
C GLY A 67 -3.98 -8.63 10.01
N LEU A 68 -3.56 -7.37 9.89
CA LEU A 68 -4.13 -6.24 10.65
C LEU A 68 -5.63 -6.11 10.38
N TYR A 69 -6.03 -6.07 9.11
CA TYR A 69 -7.45 -5.99 8.72
C TYR A 69 -8.26 -7.14 9.32
N GLN A 70 -7.81 -8.39 9.16
CA GLN A 70 -8.51 -9.56 9.67
C GLN A 70 -8.63 -9.54 11.20
N SER A 71 -7.55 -9.19 11.90
CA SER A 71 -7.55 -9.13 13.37
C SER A 71 -8.50 -8.06 13.91
N GLU A 72 -8.56 -6.88 13.27
CA GLU A 72 -9.47 -5.82 13.69
C GLU A 72 -10.93 -6.13 13.34
N LEU A 73 -11.16 -6.79 12.20
CA LEU A 73 -12.49 -7.28 11.83
C LEU A 73 -13.03 -8.27 12.87
N GLU A 74 -12.20 -9.21 13.35
CA GLU A 74 -12.56 -10.18 14.39
C GLU A 74 -12.86 -9.54 15.75
N LYS A 75 -12.23 -8.40 16.06
CA LYS A 75 -12.53 -7.61 17.27
C LYS A 75 -13.85 -6.84 17.19
N GLY A 76 -14.45 -6.76 16.00
CA GLY A 76 -15.60 -5.90 15.74
C GLY A 76 -15.24 -4.43 15.64
N THR A 77 -13.98 -4.10 15.32
CA THR A 77 -13.54 -2.71 15.12
C THR A 77 -14.33 -2.07 13.97
N PRO A 78 -14.86 -0.84 14.11
CA PRO A 78 -15.59 -0.17 13.04
C PRO A 78 -14.73 -0.01 11.77
N PRO A 79 -15.28 -0.21 10.55
CA PRO A 79 -14.49 -0.15 9.31
C PRO A 79 -13.71 1.14 9.09
N SER A 80 -14.23 2.29 9.55
CA SER A 80 -13.52 3.56 9.48
C SER A 80 -12.26 3.57 10.34
N GLU A 81 -12.30 2.94 11.51
CA GLU A 81 -11.13 2.81 12.39
C GLU A 81 -10.13 1.77 11.84
N ILE A 82 -10.61 0.71 11.19
CA ILE A 82 -9.74 -0.23 10.45
C ILE A 82 -9.00 0.50 9.33
N LEU A 83 -9.71 1.35 8.57
CA LEU A 83 -9.11 2.16 7.51
C LEU A 83 -8.04 3.12 8.05
N GLU A 84 -8.31 3.79 9.17
CA GLU A 84 -7.32 4.65 9.85
C GLU A 84 -6.08 3.86 10.26
N LYS A 85 -6.25 2.70 10.91
CA LYS A 85 -5.13 1.82 11.29
C LYS A 85 -4.32 1.33 10.09
N ILE A 86 -4.96 1.10 8.94
CA ILE A 86 -4.25 0.73 7.71
C ILE A 86 -3.39 1.90 7.21
N PHE A 87 -3.87 3.13 7.28
CA PHE A 87 -3.06 4.30 6.91
C PHE A 87 -1.91 4.53 7.89
N ASP A 88 -2.16 4.40 9.19
CA ASP A 88 -1.09 4.43 10.20
C ASP A 88 -0.03 3.36 9.93
N PHE A 89 -0.44 2.15 9.52
CA PHE A 89 0.48 1.10 9.12
C PHE A 89 1.29 1.48 7.87
N ASN A 90 0.65 2.06 6.84
CA ASN A 90 1.34 2.50 5.62
C ASN A 90 2.42 3.54 5.93
N ASP A 91 2.19 4.46 6.88
CA ASP A 91 3.17 5.47 7.31
C ASP A 91 4.40 4.86 8.00
N THR A 92 4.33 3.59 8.44
CA THR A 92 5.48 2.87 9.01
C THR A 92 6.30 2.09 7.99
N MET A 93 5.84 1.99 6.74
CA MET A 93 6.56 1.25 5.69
C MET A 93 7.88 1.93 5.31
N PRO A 94 8.86 1.18 4.77
CA PRO A 94 10.12 1.78 4.33
C PRO A 94 9.89 2.87 3.28
N THR A 95 10.46 4.07 3.49
CA THR A 95 10.31 5.21 2.57
C THR A 95 10.68 4.85 1.13
N ARG A 96 11.78 4.12 0.93
CA ARG A 96 12.20 3.67 -0.41
C ARG A 96 11.13 2.81 -1.10
N PHE A 97 10.44 1.96 -0.34
CA PHE A 97 9.35 1.15 -0.89
C PHE A 97 8.15 2.00 -1.30
N LEU A 98 7.76 2.98 -0.47
CA LEU A 98 6.66 3.91 -0.77
C LEU A 98 6.95 4.72 -2.03
N GLU A 99 8.17 5.26 -2.14
CA GLU A 99 8.63 5.99 -3.33
C GLU A 99 8.58 5.11 -4.59
N MET A 100 9.02 3.85 -4.50
CA MET A 100 8.93 2.89 -5.61
C MET A 100 7.49 2.53 -5.98
N ALA A 101 6.55 2.56 -5.03
CA ALA A 101 5.13 2.26 -5.24
C ALA A 101 4.31 3.48 -5.69
N GLY A 102 4.88 4.69 -5.63
CA GLY A 102 4.17 5.94 -5.93
C GLY A 102 3.13 6.31 -4.86
N TRP A 103 3.43 5.99 -3.60
CA TRP A 103 2.61 6.27 -2.43
C TRP A 103 3.05 7.54 -1.69
#